data_AF-A0A2H0TQW4-F1
#
_entry.id   AF-A0A2H0TQW4-F1
#
_cell.length_a   1.000
_cell.length_b   1.000
_cell.length_c   1.000
_cell.angle_alpha   90.00
_cell.angle_beta   90.00
_cell.angle_gamma   90.00
#
_symmetry.space_group_name_H-M   'P 1'
#
loop_
_entity.id
_entity.type
_entity.pdbx_description
1 polymer ?
#
loop_
_entity_poly.entity_id
_entity_poly.type
_entity_poly.pdbx_seq_one_letter_code
_entity_poly.pdbx_strand_id
1 'polypeptide(L)'
;MELLMEKSEDTGSEKHVPIIMKTGNGFRVKVGSVPHPMEEKHYIVWIEILADGRNYRKYLNPGEAPEADFCLSASKISARAYCNIHGLWRAV
;
A
#
# COMPACT_ATOMS: atom_id res chain seq x y z
N MET A 1 15.14 -17.73 -4.16
CA MET A 1 14.12 -16.66 -4.08
C MET A 1 13.35 -16.89 -2.79
N GLU A 2 13.01 -15.83 -2.06
CA GLU A 2 12.27 -15.91 -0.80
C GLU A 2 10.82 -15.50 -1.03
N LEU A 3 9.89 -16.23 -0.42
CA LEU A 3 8.47 -15.86 -0.42
C LEU A 3 8.23 -14.82 0.67
N LEU A 4 7.80 -13.62 0.28
CA LEU A 4 7.38 -12.59 1.24
C LEU A 4 5.92 -12.82 1.64
N MET A 5 5.71 -13.19 2.90
CA MET A 5 4.36 -13.34 3.47
C MET A 5 3.77 -11.95 3.77
N GLU A 6 2.50 -11.77 3.40
CA GLU A 6 1.75 -10.55 3.69
C GLU A 6 1.42 -10.46 5.18
N LYS A 7 1.69 -9.30 5.78
CA LYS A 7 1.33 -8.99 7.17
C LYS A 7 0.10 -8.08 7.21
N SER A 8 -0.82 -8.36 8.14
CA SER A 8 -1.95 -7.49 8.48
C SER A 8 -1.90 -6.99 9.92
N GLU A 9 -1.06 -7.60 10.76
CA GLU A 9 -0.83 -7.25 12.16
C GLU A 9 0.60 -7.66 12.53
N ASP A 10 1.36 -6.71 13.05
CA ASP A 10 2.73 -6.87 13.55
C ASP A 10 3.15 -5.54 14.23
N THR A 11 4.33 -5.50 14.84
CA THR A 11 4.93 -4.26 15.34
C THR A 11 5.07 -3.23 14.21
N GLY A 12 4.55 -2.02 14.44
CA GLY A 12 4.56 -0.94 13.45
C GLY A 12 3.40 -0.98 12.44
N SER A 13 2.38 -1.82 12.66
CA SER A 13 1.21 -1.93 11.78
C SER A 13 0.54 -0.58 11.48
N GLU A 14 0.57 0.35 12.44
CA GLU A 14 0.03 1.71 12.30
C GLU A 14 0.72 2.52 11.20
N LYS A 15 1.92 2.13 10.77
CA LYS A 15 2.66 2.77 9.67
C LYS A 15 2.69 1.96 8.38
N HIS A 16 2.23 0.72 8.37
CA HIS A 16 2.46 -0.17 7.23
C HIS A 16 1.20 -0.81 6.65
N VAL A 17 0.16 -1.02 7.45
CA VAL A 17 -1.09 -1.58 6.95
C VAL A 17 -1.74 -0.54 6.03
N PRO A 18 -2.03 -0.87 4.76
CA PRO A 18 -2.67 0.06 3.84
C PRO A 18 -4.07 0.45 4.34
N ILE A 19 -4.47 1.69 4.08
CA ILE A 19 -5.83 2.19 4.32
C ILE A 19 -6.43 2.56 2.98
N ILE A 20 -7.53 1.91 2.64
CA ILE A 20 -8.24 2.07 1.38
C ILE A 20 -9.40 3.03 1.59
N MET A 21 -9.45 4.09 0.79
CA MET A 21 -10.51 5.08 0.82
C MET A 21 -11.16 5.16 -0.55
N LYS A 22 -12.49 5.12 -0.60
CA LYS A 22 -13.23 5.38 -1.83
C LYS A 22 -13.22 6.88 -2.13
N THR A 23 -12.99 7.22 -3.39
CA THR A 23 -13.06 8.59 -3.91
C THR A 23 -14.18 8.70 -4.95
N GLY A 24 -14.47 9.91 -5.43
CA GLY A 24 -15.47 10.09 -6.50
C GLY A 24 -15.13 9.35 -7.80
N ASN A 25 -13.84 9.15 -8.08
CA ASN A 25 -13.35 8.60 -9.35
C ASN A 25 -12.63 7.24 -9.19
N GLY A 26 -12.65 6.64 -8.00
CA GLY A 26 -12.04 5.35 -7.73
C GLY A 26 -11.61 5.17 -6.29
N PHE A 27 -10.33 4.88 -6.05
CA PHE A 27 -9.81 4.57 -4.72
C PHE A 27 -8.48 5.29 -4.46
N ARG A 28 -8.28 5.73 -3.23
CA ARG A 28 -6.99 6.17 -2.71
C ARG A 28 -6.50 5.20 -1.67
N VAL A 29 -5.25 4.78 -1.78
CA VAL A 29 -4.61 3.92 -0.79
C VAL A 29 -3.50 4.72 -0.11
N LYS A 30 -3.59 4.88 1.21
CA LYS A 30 -2.52 5.41 2.07
C LYS A 30 -1.81 4.26 2.76
N VAL A 31 -0.54 4.41 3.12
CA VAL A 31 0.18 3.40 3.89
C VAL A 31 0.35 3.87 5.33
N GLY A 32 -0.34 3.17 6.24
CA GLY A 32 -0.42 3.48 7.66
C GLY A 32 -1.58 4.43 8.02
N SER A 33 -2.08 4.27 9.25
CA SER A 33 -2.89 5.27 9.94
C SER A 33 -2.04 6.46 10.41
N VAL A 34 -0.76 6.19 10.68
CA VAL A 34 0.32 7.16 10.78
C VAL A 34 1.13 7.07 9.48
N PRO A 35 1.43 8.17 8.77
CA PRO A 35 2.18 8.12 7.54
C PRO A 35 3.51 7.39 7.68
N HIS A 36 3.76 6.42 6.81
CA HIS A 36 5.05 5.74 6.73
C HIS A 36 6.17 6.73 6.35
N PRO A 37 7.40 6.60 6.89
CA PRO A 37 8.56 7.37 6.43
C PRO A 37 8.85 7.16 4.94
N MET A 38 9.29 8.19 4.23
CA MET A 38 9.63 8.09 2.80
C MET A 38 11.05 8.60 2.57
N GLU A 39 12.00 8.05 3.32
CA GLU A 39 13.42 8.44 3.29
C GLU A 39 14.20 7.55 2.32
N GLU A 40 15.36 8.01 1.81
CA GLU A 40 16.16 7.26 0.81
C GLU A 40 16.45 5.81 1.20
N LYS A 41 16.67 5.56 2.49
CA LYS A 41 16.98 4.22 3.02
C LYS A 41 15.78 3.50 3.60
N HIS A 42 14.63 4.16 3.76
CA HIS A 42 13.44 3.60 4.38
C HIS A 42 12.17 4.22 3.80
N TYR A 43 11.55 3.52 2.84
CA TYR A 43 10.39 4.01 2.12
C TYR A 43 9.49 2.88 1.63
N ILE A 44 8.26 3.25 1.26
CA ILE A 44 7.35 2.39 0.54
C ILE A 44 7.77 2.37 -0.93
N VAL A 45 8.18 1.21 -1.43
CA VAL A 45 8.64 1.05 -2.81
C VAL A 45 7.46 1.07 -3.77
N TRP A 46 6.35 0.45 -3.36
CA TRP A 46 5.13 0.43 -4.16
C TRP A 46 3.88 0.20 -3.31
N ILE A 47 2.77 0.66 -3.87
CA ILE A 47 1.40 0.38 -3.44
C ILE A 47 0.69 -0.35 -4.57
N GLU A 48 -0.05 -1.38 -4.24
CA GLU A 48 -0.86 -2.14 -5.19
C GLU A 48 -2.30 -2.23 -4.70
N ILE A 49 -3.25 -2.11 -5.63
CA ILE A 49 -4.66 -2.43 -5.39
C ILE A 49 -5.05 -3.64 -6.24
N LEU A 50 -5.69 -4.63 -5.61
CA LEU A 50 -6.30 -5.76 -6.27
C LEU A 50 -7.80 -5.49 -6.36
N ALA A 51 -8.29 -5.36 -7.58
CA ALA A 51 -9.63 -4.91 -7.90
C ALA A 51 -10.29 -5.90 -8.86
N ASP A 52 -11.29 -6.65 -8.38
CA ASP A 52 -12.03 -7.66 -9.15
C ASP A 52 -11.13 -8.62 -9.96
N GLY A 53 -10.05 -9.10 -9.34
CA GLY A 53 -9.10 -10.04 -9.97
C GLY A 53 -8.03 -9.39 -10.85
N ARG A 54 -8.02 -8.06 -10.97
CA ARG A 54 -6.94 -7.29 -11.62
C ARG A 54 -6.05 -6.66 -10.58
N ASN A 55 -4.77 -6.49 -10.90
CA ASN A 55 -3.81 -5.78 -10.06
C ASN A 55 -3.34 -4.49 -10.73
N TYR A 56 -3.29 -3.42 -9.95
CA TYR A 56 -2.76 -2.12 -10.39
C TYR A 56 -1.72 -1.69 -9.37
N ARG A 57 -0.51 -1.37 -9.83
CA ARG A 57 0.61 -1.03 -8.96
C ARG A 57 1.15 0.35 -9.30
N LYS A 58 1.35 1.15 -8.26
CA LYS A 58 2.06 2.43 -8.31
C LYS A 58 3.37 2.28 -7.56
N TYR A 59 4.48 2.47 -8.27
CA TYR A 59 5.78 2.65 -7.63
C TYR A 59 5.89 4.07 -7.09
N LEU A 60 6.53 4.19 -5.93
CA LEU A 60 6.82 5.45 -5.28
C LEU A 60 8.33 5.64 -5.14
N ASN A 61 8.74 6.89 -4.93
CA ASN A 61 10.12 7.27 -4.66
C ASN A 61 10.28 7.87 -3.26
N PRO A 62 11.48 7.83 -2.67
CA PRO A 62 11.79 8.63 -1.49
C PRO A 62 11.40 10.11 -1.68
N GLY A 63 10.86 10.73 -0.63
CA GLY A 63 10.35 12.09 -0.59
C GLY A 63 8.90 12.24 -1.04
N GLU A 64 8.31 11.24 -1.70
CA GLU A 64 6.89 11.25 -2.06
C GLU A 64 5.98 10.98 -0.86
N ALA A 65 4.71 11.35 -0.96
CA ALA A 65 3.72 10.92 0.02
C ALA A 65 3.51 9.39 -0.08
N PRO A 66 3.35 8.66 1.04
CA PRO A 66 3.11 7.21 1.04
C PRO A 66 1.65 6.88 0.67
N GLU A 67 1.21 7.35 -0.50
CA GLU A 67 -0.15 7.17 -1.00
C GLU A 67 -0.21 7.07 -2.53
N ALA A 68 -1.28 6.46 -3.04
CA ALA A 68 -1.55 6.35 -4.46
C ALA A 68 -3.05 6.42 -4.76
N ASP A 69 -3.40 7.14 -5.83
CA ASP A 69 -4.74 7.19 -6.40
C ASP A 69 -4.88 6.18 -7.56
N PHE A 70 -5.99 5.45 -7.58
CA PHE A 70 -6.36 4.49 -8.60
C PHE A 70 -7.75 4.83 -9.15
N CYS A 71 -7.77 5.38 -10.36
CA CYS A 71 -9.01 5.77 -11.05
C CYS A 71 -9.69 4.56 -11.70
N LEU A 72 -10.33 3.71 -10.90
CA LEU A 72 -11.00 2.49 -11.35
C LEU A 72 -12.31 2.27 -10.58
N SER A 73 -13.21 1.48 -11.18
CA SER A 73 -14.43 0.99 -10.51
C SER A 73 -14.28 -0.49 -10.24
N ALA A 74 -14.57 -0.92 -9.01
CA ALA A 74 -14.54 -2.33 -8.62
C ALA A 74 -15.42 -2.62 -7.40
N SER A 75 -15.87 -3.86 -7.29
CA SER A 75 -16.71 -4.35 -6.18
C SER A 75 -15.90 -4.95 -5.05
N LYS A 76 -14.90 -5.78 -5.39
CA LYS A 76 -13.99 -6.41 -4.43
C LYS A 76 -12.63 -5.74 -4.53
N ILE A 77 -12.19 -5.23 -3.39
CA ILE A 77 -10.94 -4.49 -3.26
C ILE A 77 -10.10 -5.10 -2.15
N SER A 78 -8.79 -5.15 -2.37
CA SER A 78 -7.79 -5.25 -1.30
C SER A 78 -6.56 -4.44 -1.75
N ALA A 79 -5.69 -4.08 -0.82
CA ALA A 79 -4.49 -3.33 -1.12
C ALA A 79 -3.28 -3.94 -0.45
N ARG A 80 -2.12 -3.75 -1.09
CA ARG A 80 -0.82 -4.18 -0.60
C ARG A 80 0.16 -3.03 -0.65
N ALA A 81 1.09 -3.00 0.29
CA ALA A 81 2.21 -2.09 0.29
C ALA A 81 3.50 -2.82 0.64
N TYR A 82 4.60 -2.43 0.01
CA TYR A 82 5.91 -3.01 0.30
C TYR A 82 6.86 -1.94 0.79
N CYS A 83 7.31 -2.10 2.04
CA CYS A 83 8.40 -1.34 2.62
C CYS A 83 9.71 -2.07 2.32
N ASN A 84 10.73 -1.34 1.88
CA ASN A 84 12.04 -1.92 1.57
C ASN A 84 12.73 -2.57 2.79
N ILE A 85 12.36 -2.20 4.02
CA ILE A 85 12.89 -2.78 5.26
C ILE A 85 11.89 -3.75 5.91
N HIS A 86 10.63 -3.35 6.04
CA HIS A 86 9.64 -4.09 6.85
C HIS A 86 8.78 -5.07 6.06
N GLY A 87 9.06 -5.25 4.77
CA GLY A 87 8.45 -6.28 3.94
C GLY A 87 7.06 -5.91 3.42
N LEU A 88 6.25 -6.95 3.19
CA LEU A 88 4.96 -6.87 2.50
C LEU A 88 3.79 -6.82 3.48
N TRP A 89 2.86 -5.90 3.24
CA TRP A 89 1.68 -5.66 4.08
C TRP A 89 0.41 -5.64 3.25
N ARG A 90 -0.72 -6.00 3.86
CA ARG A 90 -2.04 -6.06 3.21
C ARG A 90 -3.16 -5.49 4.06
N ALA A 91 -4.15 -4.90 3.39
CA ALA A 91 -5.50 -4.67 3.90
C ALA A 91 -6.56 -5.20 2.90
N VAL A 92 -7.71 -5.63 3.42
CA VAL A 92 -8.88 -6.09 2.65
C VAL A 92 -10.08 -5.22 2.95
#